data_AF-A0A497T9G1-F1
#
_entry.id   AF-A0A497T9G1-F1
#
_cell.length_a   1.000
_cell.length_b   1.000
_cell.length_c   1.000
_cell.angle_alpha   90.00
_cell.angle_beta   90.00
_cell.angle_gamma   90.00
#
_symmetry.space_group_name_H-M   'P 1'
#
loop_
_entity.id
_entity.type
_entity.pdbx_description
1 polymer ?
#
loop_
_entity_poly.entity_id
_entity_poly.type
_entity_poly.pdbx_seq_one_letter_code
_entity_poly.pdbx_strand_id
1 'polypeptide(L)'
;MMKHLRKIRKSRVTKEEVIADAIFLFVSAFVSLIVVFLFDIHHSFYEWPFTLKFIFKRPEPYLFFTPIGMLVGFFIIKLLLIGIKEEERK
;
A
#
# COMPACT_ATOMS: atom_id res chain seq x y z
N MET A 1 8.20 21.67 -28.26
CA MET A 1 9.04 20.48 -28.48
C MET A 1 8.48 19.32 -27.64
N MET A 2 7.50 18.59 -28.18
CA MET A 2 6.85 17.48 -27.47
C MET A 2 7.79 16.27 -27.47
N LYS A 3 8.42 15.98 -26.32
CA LYS A 3 9.11 14.70 -26.12
C LYS A 3 8.04 13.61 -26.19
N HIS A 4 8.05 12.85 -27.29
CA HIS A 4 7.29 11.61 -27.42
C HIS A 4 7.45 10.81 -26.12
N LEU A 5 6.33 10.55 -25.45
CA LEU A 5 6.16 9.45 -24.52
C LEU A 5 6.58 8.18 -25.28
N ARG A 6 7.87 7.84 -25.22
CA ARG A 6 8.38 6.58 -25.75
C ARG A 6 7.66 5.51 -24.96
N LYS A 7 6.63 4.94 -25.59
CA LYS A 7 5.85 3.82 -25.10
C LYS A 7 6.84 2.66 -24.92
N ILE A 8 7.35 2.47 -23.70
CA ILE A 8 8.15 1.30 -23.33
C ILE A 8 7.17 0.14 -23.30
N ARG A 9 6.83 -0.40 -24.48
CA ARG A 9 6.03 -1.61 -24.59
C ARG A 9 6.98 -2.78 -24.33
N LYS A 10 7.19 -3.11 -23.04
CA LYS A 10 7.81 -4.40 -22.69
C LYS A 10 6.89 -5.50 -23.24
N SER A 11 7.44 -6.43 -24.02
CA SER A 11 6.62 -7.43 -24.71
C SER A 11 6.17 -8.56 -23.79
N ARG A 12 6.81 -8.75 -22.63
CA ARG A 12 6.51 -9.79 -21.64
C ARG A 12 6.79 -9.31 -20.23
N VAL A 13 5.89 -9.66 -19.32
CA VAL A 13 6.11 -9.57 -17.86
C VAL A 13 7.07 -10.68 -17.47
N THR A 14 8.13 -10.36 -16.73
CA THR A 14 9.11 -11.37 -16.29
C THR A 14 8.69 -12.01 -14.96
N LYS A 15 9.24 -13.19 -14.65
CA LYS A 15 8.94 -13.88 -13.37
C LYS A 15 9.36 -13.04 -12.17
N GLU A 16 10.48 -12.34 -12.30
CA GLU A 16 11.03 -11.45 -11.29
C GLU A 16 10.11 -10.24 -11.05
N GLU A 17 9.49 -9.70 -12.11
CA GLU A 17 8.50 -8.62 -11.97
C GLU A 17 7.24 -9.09 -11.22
N VAL A 18 6.77 -10.31 -11.49
CA VAL A 18 5.62 -10.88 -10.75
C VAL A 18 5.96 -11.09 -9.27
N ILE A 19 7.16 -11.62 -8.98
CA ILE A 19 7.62 -11.83 -7.60
C ILE A 19 7.73 -10.47 -6.87
N ALA A 20 8.31 -9.46 -7.51
CA ALA A 20 8.40 -8.12 -6.94
C ALA A 20 7.02 -7.51 -6.68
N ASP A 21 6.09 -7.62 -7.64
CA ASP A 21 4.73 -7.12 -7.49
C ASP A 21 3.97 -7.84 -6.36
N ALA A 22 4.18 -9.15 -6.20
CA ALA A 22 3.61 -9.91 -5.09
C ALA A 22 4.17 -9.46 -3.73
N ILE A 23 5.48 -9.19 -3.64
CA ILE A 23 6.12 -8.64 -2.43
C ILE A 23 5.52 -7.26 -2.11
N PHE A 24 5.39 -6.37 -3.10
CA PHE A 24 4.80 -5.05 -2.87
C PHE A 24 3.34 -5.11 -2.44
N LEU A 25 2.55 -6.02 -3.02
CA LEU A 25 1.18 -6.27 -2.56
C LEU A 25 1.16 -6.73 -1.10
N PHE A 26 2.03 -7.68 -0.73
CA PHE A 26 2.09 -8.19 0.64
C PHE A 26 2.51 -7.11 1.65
N VAL A 27 3.55 -6.34 1.34
CA VAL A 27 4.01 -5.21 2.17
C VAL A 27 2.89 -4.17 2.31
N SER A 28 2.20 -3.83 1.22
CA SER A 28 1.09 -2.87 1.24
C SER A 28 -0.08 -3.37 2.09
N ALA A 29 -0.42 -4.66 1.98
CA ALA A 29 -1.46 -5.28 2.81
C ALA A 29 -1.08 -5.26 4.29
N PHE A 30 0.16 -5.58 4.62
CA PHE A 30 0.66 -5.59 6.00
C PHE A 30 0.64 -4.19 6.62
N VAL A 31 1.14 -3.18 5.89
CA VAL A 31 1.08 -1.78 6.34
C VAL A 31 -0.37 -1.32 6.49
N SER A 32 -1.24 -1.64 5.54
CA SER A 32 -2.66 -1.29 5.63
C SER A 32 -3.33 -1.94 6.85
N LEU A 33 -3.03 -3.19 7.16
CA LEU A 33 -3.55 -3.89 8.33
C LEU A 33 -3.13 -3.18 9.62
N ILE A 34 -1.84 -2.80 9.73
CA ILE A 34 -1.32 -2.05 10.87
C ILE A 34 -2.04 -0.71 11.01
N VAL A 35 -2.23 0.03 9.92
CA VAL A 35 -2.93 1.31 9.96
C VAL A 35 -4.36 1.14 10.46
N VAL A 36 -5.11 0.18 9.90
CA VAL A 36 -6.49 -0.11 10.34
C VAL A 36 -6.54 -0.52 11.82
N PHE A 37 -5.59 -1.35 12.26
CA PHE A 37 -5.46 -1.75 13.66
C PHE A 37 -5.17 -0.56 14.58
N LEU A 38 -4.23 0.31 14.20
CA LEU A 38 -3.91 1.52 14.97
C LEU A 38 -5.10 2.47 15.05
N PHE A 39 -5.88 2.60 13.97
CA PHE A 39 -7.14 3.32 14.00
C PHE A 39 -8.16 2.68 14.94
N ASP A 40 -8.25 1.36 14.97
CA ASP A 40 -9.18 0.63 15.82
C ASP A 40 -8.90 0.86 17.32
N ILE A 41 -7.62 0.88 17.70
CA ILE A 41 -7.21 1.08 19.08
C ILE A 41 -7.01 2.56 19.44
N HIS A 42 -7.05 3.48 18.47
CA HIS A 42 -6.63 4.88 18.66
C HIS A 42 -7.35 5.54 19.83
N HIS A 43 -8.66 5.31 19.98
CA HIS A 43 -9.46 5.96 21.02
C HIS A 43 -9.02 5.54 22.44
N SER A 44 -8.41 4.36 22.58
CA SER A 44 -7.87 3.86 23.86
C SER A 44 -6.75 4.73 24.43
N PHE A 45 -6.09 5.54 23.60
CA PHE A 45 -4.99 6.41 24.02
C PHE A 45 -5.45 7.76 24.59
N TYR A 46 -6.75 8.07 24.55
CA TYR A 46 -7.30 9.36 24.99
C TYR A 46 -7.94 9.32 26.38
N GLU A 47 -8.26 8.13 26.90
CA GLU A 47 -8.89 7.95 28.21
C GLU A 47 -7.92 7.33 29.21
N TRP A 48 -7.72 7.97 30.36
CA TRP A 48 -7.03 7.39 31.50
C TRP A 48 -8.03 6.73 32.45
N PRO A 49 -7.81 5.49 32.93
CA PRO A 49 -6.66 4.62 32.69
C PRO A 49 -6.71 3.98 31.30
N PHE A 50 -5.55 3.77 30.69
CA PHE A 50 -5.44 3.11 29.40
C PHE A 50 -6.07 1.71 29.48
N THR A 51 -7.19 1.56 28.80
CA THR A 51 -7.89 0.29 28.63
C THR A 51 -7.97 0.02 27.15
N LEU A 52 -7.52 -1.16 26.71
CA LEU A 52 -7.55 -1.51 25.29
C LEU A 52 -9.02 -1.67 24.85
N LYS A 53 -9.52 -0.67 24.16
CA LYS A 53 -10.86 -0.61 23.57
C LYS A 53 -10.73 -0.56 22.05
N PHE A 54 -11.45 -1.46 21.40
CA PHE A 54 -11.58 -1.49 19.94
C PHE A 54 -12.80 -0.68 19.54
N ILE A 55 -12.63 0.23 18.58
CA ILE A 55 -13.72 0.97 17.94
C ILE A 55 -14.57 0.02 17.09
N PHE A 56 -13.91 -0.87 16.35
CA PHE A 56 -14.55 -1.87 15.51
C PHE A 56 -15.04 -3.03 16.36
N LYS A 57 -16.36 -3.15 16.47
CA LYS A 57 -17.02 -4.28 17.17
C LYS A 57 -17.12 -5.55 16.33
N ARG A 58 -16.69 -5.49 15.07
CA ARG A 58 -16.86 -6.54 14.10
C ARG A 58 -15.69 -6.56 13.10
N PRO A 59 -15.43 -7.68 12.41
CA PRO A 59 -14.25 -7.82 11.55
C PRO A 59 -14.39 -7.17 10.16
N GLU A 60 -15.58 -6.75 9.73
CA GLU A 60 -15.82 -6.20 8.39
C GLU A 60 -14.92 -4.99 8.07
N PRO A 61 -14.69 -4.02 8.98
CA PRO A 61 -13.77 -2.90 8.72
C PRO A 61 -12.37 -3.38 8.29
N TYR A 62 -11.84 -4.42 8.93
CA TYR A 62 -10.55 -5.01 8.55
C TYR A 62 -10.59 -5.64 7.17
N LEU A 63 -11.67 -6.36 6.85
CA LEU A 63 -11.87 -7.01 5.56
C LEU A 63 -12.11 -6.02 4.41
N PHE A 64 -12.63 -4.82 4.68
CA PHE A 64 -12.83 -3.79 3.67
C PHE A 64 -11.63 -2.85 3.53
N PHE A 65 -11.13 -2.30 4.63
CA PHE A 65 -10.09 -1.28 4.57
C PHE A 65 -8.71 -1.85 4.26
N THR A 66 -8.40 -3.08 4.69
CA THR A 66 -7.09 -3.70 4.40
C THR A 66 -6.88 -3.95 2.90
N PRO A 67 -7.84 -4.54 2.14
CA PRO A 67 -7.68 -4.67 0.68
C PRO A 67 -7.65 -3.32 -0.05
N ILE A 68 -8.43 -2.33 0.41
CA ILE A 68 -8.40 -0.99 -0.18
C ILE A 68 -7.02 -0.37 0.00
N GLY A 69 -6.48 -0.37 1.21
CA GLY A 69 -5.16 0.19 1.50
C GLY A 69 -4.02 -0.63 0.86
N MET A 70 -4.17 -1.95 0.71
CA MET A 70 -3.27 -2.79 -0.08
C MET A 70 -3.15 -2.31 -1.53
N LEU A 71 -4.29 -2.10 -2.21
CA LEU A 71 -4.30 -1.65 -3.61
C LEU A 71 -3.72 -0.23 -3.74
N VAL A 72 -4.15 0.69 -2.88
CA VAL A 72 -3.66 2.07 -2.87
C VAL A 72 -2.14 2.10 -2.62
N GLY A 73 -1.67 1.39 -1.58
CA GLY A 73 -0.25 1.29 -1.25
C GLY A 73 0.58 0.68 -2.38
N PHE A 74 0.09 -0.38 -3.02
CA PHE A 74 0.75 -1.00 -4.16
C PHE A 74 0.95 -0.02 -5.32
N PHE A 75 -0.09 0.75 -5.68
CA PHE A 75 0.03 1.76 -6.73
C PHE A 75 0.97 2.89 -6.35
N ILE A 76 0.95 3.35 -5.09
CA ILE A 76 1.89 4.37 -4.60
C ILE A 76 3.33 3.89 -4.75
N ILE A 77 3.65 2.67 -4.31
CA ILE A 77 4.99 2.08 -4.43
C ILE A 77 5.42 2.03 -5.90
N LYS A 78 4.55 1.55 -6.81
CA LYS A 78 4.83 1.54 -8.25
C LYS A 78 5.12 2.92 -8.81
N LEU A 79 4.31 3.92 -8.47
CA LEU A 79 4.50 5.29 -8.94
C LEU A 79 5.82 5.88 -8.45
N LEU A 80 6.19 5.64 -7.19
CA LEU A 80 7.47 6.07 -6.64
C LEU A 80 8.65 5.42 -7.36
N LEU A 81 8.61 4.10 -7.58
CA LEU A 81 9.66 3.37 -8.31
C LEU A 81 9.80 3.84 -9.76
N ILE A 82 8.69 4.20 -10.42
CA ILE A 82 8.72 4.80 -11.75
C ILE A 82 9.40 6.16 -11.71
N GLY A 83 9.04 7.02 -10.75
CA GLY A 83 9.65 8.35 -10.58
C GLY A 83 11.16 8.28 -10.38
N ILE A 84 11.63 7.44 -9.46
CA ILE A 84 13.07 7.23 -9.20
C ILE A 84 13.80 6.78 -10.47
N LYS A 85 13.23 5.83 -11.20
CA LYS A 85 13.81 5.32 -12.45
C LYS A 85 13.88 6.37 -13.56
N GLU A 86 12.92 7.31 -13.60
CA GLU A 86 12.96 8.41 -14.57
C GLU A 86 14.03 9.45 -14.24
N GLU A 87 14.31 9.67 -12.95
CA GLU A 87 15.37 10.56 -12.48
C GLU A 87 16.76 10.01 -12.83
N GLU A 88 17.03 8.73 -12.54
CA GLU A 88 18.31 8.07 -12.86
C GLU A 88 18.62 8.01 -14.37
N ARG A 89 17.62 8.21 -15.22
CA ARG A 89 17.77 8.20 -16.70
C ARG A 89 18.05 9.57 -17.30
N LYS A 90 17.97 10.65 -16.52
CA LYS A 90 18.27 12.03 -16.96
C LYS A 90 19.72 12.38 -16.66
#